data_AF-A0A380LK56-F1
#
_entry.id   AF-A0A380LK56-F1
#
_cell.length_a   1.000
_cell.length_b   1.000
_cell.length_c   1.000
_cell.angle_alpha   90.00
_cell.angle_beta   90.00
_cell.angle_gamma   90.00
#
_symmetry.space_group_name_H-M   'P 1'
#
loop_
_entity.id
_entity.type
_entity.pdbx_description
1 polymer ?
#
loop_
_entity_poly.entity_id
_entity_poly.type
_entity_poly.pdbx_seq_one_letter_code
_entity_poly.pdbx_strand_id
1 'polypeptide(L)'
;MKTIILKNGCVKYPDHWIAVKNIEPLDATNCGVLSIRNGVKFGIPPVLFFLQEKTINEMTTDDERLVYEACTSHLPNFSNIMTLQVDPRRDSNGNLLNLEKWNEAPNIGWFHVFDADDDQNAFTEALIYREKL
;
A
#
# COMPACT_ATOMS: atom_id res chain seq x y z
N MET A 1 17.61 4.86 2.96
CA MET A 1 16.39 4.84 3.81
C MET A 1 15.87 6.25 3.91
N LYS A 2 14.55 6.44 3.79
CA LYS A 2 13.86 7.72 3.95
C LYS A 2 13.06 7.73 5.26
N THR A 3 12.81 8.92 5.79
CA THR A 3 12.04 9.13 7.02
C THR A 3 11.00 10.21 6.81
N ILE A 4 9.76 9.98 7.27
CA ILE A 4 8.69 10.98 7.30
C ILE A 4 8.12 11.07 8.71
N ILE A 5 7.95 12.30 9.20
CA ILE A 5 7.36 12.57 10.51
C ILE A 5 5.85 12.35 10.46
N LEU A 6 5.34 11.70 11.51
CA LEU A 6 3.93 11.40 11.76
C LEU A 6 3.44 12.12 13.02
N LYS A 7 2.14 12.05 13.34
CA LYS A 7 1.54 12.70 14.52
C LYS A 7 2.25 12.38 15.83
N ASN A 8 2.60 11.09 16.04
CA ASN A 8 3.20 10.58 17.28
C ASN A 8 4.43 9.69 16.98
N GLY A 9 5.30 10.11 16.05
CA GLY A 9 6.44 9.30 15.65
C GLY A 9 6.97 9.62 14.26
N CYS A 10 7.62 8.63 13.64
CA CYS A 10 8.03 8.70 12.25
C CYS A 10 7.91 7.33 11.57
N VAL A 11 7.71 7.33 10.26
CA VAL A 11 7.84 6.13 9.42
C VAL A 11 9.17 6.16 8.71
N LYS A 12 9.88 5.02 8.73
CA LYS A 12 11.09 4.81 7.92
C LYS A 12 10.78 3.78 6.85
N TYR A 13 11.24 4.04 5.63
CA TYR A 13 10.95 3.19 4.47
C TYR A 13 12.11 3.19 3.46
N PRO A 14 12.19 2.19 2.56
CA PRO A 14 13.29 2.06 1.60
C PRO A 14 13.35 3.19 0.56
N ASP A 15 14.56 3.46 0.04
CA ASP A 15 14.76 4.53 -0.96
C ASP A 15 14.08 4.24 -2.29
N HIS A 16 13.91 2.96 -2.61
CA HIS A 16 13.31 2.50 -3.86
C HIS A 16 11.78 2.55 -3.85
N TRP A 17 11.16 2.90 -2.72
CA TRP A 17 9.73 3.16 -2.60
C TRP A 17 9.44 4.63 -2.87
N ILE A 18 8.18 4.92 -3.17
CA ILE A 18 7.64 6.27 -3.20
C ILE A 18 6.69 6.47 -2.02
N ALA A 19 6.59 7.69 -1.51
CA ALA A 19 5.54 8.08 -0.57
C ALA A 19 4.59 9.04 -1.27
N VAL A 20 3.29 8.81 -1.14
CA VAL A 20 2.26 9.69 -1.70
C VAL A 20 1.50 10.38 -0.59
N LYS A 21 1.26 11.68 -0.76
CA LYS A 21 0.55 12.50 0.21
C LYS A 21 -0.96 12.41 -0.03
N ASN A 22 -1.58 11.29 0.34
CA ASN A 22 -3.05 11.13 0.30
C ASN A 22 -3.74 11.91 1.43
N ILE A 23 -3.05 12.11 2.56
CA ILE A 23 -3.40 13.03 3.65
C ILE A 23 -2.12 13.70 4.17
N GLU A 24 -2.23 14.67 5.08
CA GLU A 24 -1.07 15.28 5.74
C GLU A 24 -0.37 14.26 6.66
N PRO A 25 0.93 13.95 6.48
CA PRO A 25 1.63 12.98 7.32
C PRO A 25 1.62 13.34 8.81
N LEU A 26 1.64 14.63 9.15
CA LEU A 26 1.59 15.11 10.53
C LEU A 26 0.26 14.82 11.23
N ASP A 27 -0.82 14.58 10.49
CA ASP A 27 -2.11 14.15 11.04
C ASP A 27 -2.22 12.62 11.11
N ALA A 28 -1.33 11.91 10.42
CA ALA A 28 -1.36 10.47 10.31
C ALA A 28 -0.83 9.78 11.56
N THR A 29 -1.54 8.75 11.99
CA THR A 29 -1.11 7.85 13.08
C THR A 29 -0.58 6.54 12.53
N ASN A 30 -0.98 6.12 11.33
CA ASN A 30 -0.60 4.85 10.74
C ASN A 30 -0.16 5.04 9.29
N CYS A 31 0.47 4.01 8.74
CA CYS A 31 0.86 3.97 7.34
C CYS A 31 0.43 2.65 6.70
N GLY A 32 0.29 2.69 5.39
CA GLY A 32 0.03 1.54 4.55
C GLY A 32 0.99 1.47 3.40
N VAL A 33 1.07 0.28 2.80
CA VAL A 33 1.79 0.04 1.56
C VAL A 33 0.81 -0.44 0.51
N LEU A 34 0.73 0.30 -0.59
CA LEU A 34 0.11 -0.18 -1.81
C LEU A 34 1.22 -0.85 -2.62
N SER A 35 1.09 -2.16 -2.82
CA SER A 35 1.99 -2.95 -3.66
C SER A 35 1.20 -3.58 -4.80
N ILE A 36 1.83 -3.67 -5.96
CA ILE A 36 1.20 -4.21 -7.17
C ILE A 36 1.88 -5.53 -7.49
N ARG A 37 1.10 -6.60 -7.62
CA ARG A 37 1.61 -7.87 -8.14
C ARG A 37 2.19 -7.62 -9.53
N ASN A 38 3.38 -8.14 -9.83
CA ASN A 38 4.08 -7.81 -11.07
C ASN A 38 4.39 -6.31 -11.26
N GLY A 39 4.28 -5.46 -10.24
CA GLY A 39 4.43 -4.00 -10.34
C GLY A 39 5.76 -3.55 -10.97
N VAL A 40 6.84 -4.29 -10.72
CA VAL A 40 8.15 -4.09 -11.36
C VAL A 40 8.06 -4.13 -12.90
N LYS A 41 7.24 -5.03 -13.47
CA LYS A 41 7.03 -5.11 -14.94
C LYS A 41 6.33 -3.88 -15.50
N PHE A 42 5.56 -3.17 -14.66
CA PHE A 42 4.84 -1.95 -15.02
C PHE A 42 5.58 -0.68 -14.56
N GLY A 43 6.78 -0.82 -14.00
CA GLY A 43 7.59 0.30 -13.51
C GLY A 43 6.99 1.00 -12.29
N ILE A 44 6.16 0.31 -11.51
CA ILE A 44 5.54 0.90 -10.31
C ILE A 44 6.17 0.27 -9.06
N PRO A 45 6.93 1.07 -8.27
CA PRO A 45 7.45 0.61 -6.99
C PRO A 45 6.34 0.53 -5.94
N PRO A 46 6.58 -0.12 -4.79
CA PRO A 46 5.69 -0.01 -3.64
C PRO A 46 5.49 1.46 -3.23
N VAL A 47 4.27 1.76 -2.82
CA VAL A 47 3.82 3.11 -2.47
C VAL A 47 3.46 3.15 -1.00
N LEU A 48 4.17 3.96 -0.23
CA LEU A 48 3.80 4.32 1.13
C LEU A 48 2.67 5.37 1.10
N PHE A 49 1.63 5.16 1.88
CA PHE A 49 0.55 6.11 2.10
C PHE A 49 0.20 6.22 3.58
N PHE A 50 -0.58 7.23 3.94
CA PHE A 50 -0.82 7.65 5.31
C PHE A 50 -2.27 7.43 5.72
N LEU A 51 -2.48 7.08 6.99
CA LEU A 51 -3.80 6.84 7.58
C LEU A 51 -3.92 7.58 8.91
N GLN A 52 -5.06 8.22 9.12
CA GLN A 52 -5.40 8.90 10.36
C GLN A 52 -6.35 8.03 11.18
N GLU A 53 -5.88 7.58 12.36
CA GLU A 53 -6.68 6.87 13.37
C GLU A 53 -7.36 5.58 12.86
N LYS A 54 -6.82 5.01 11.78
CA LYS A 54 -7.31 3.79 11.12
C LYS A 54 -6.15 2.88 10.73
N THR A 55 -6.44 1.60 10.60
CA THR A 55 -5.61 0.57 9.97
C THR A 55 -6.04 0.32 8.53
N ILE A 56 -5.26 -0.48 7.80
CA ILE A 56 -5.58 -0.86 6.41
C ILE A 56 -6.93 -1.56 6.30
N ASN A 57 -7.26 -2.40 7.29
CA ASN A 57 -8.51 -3.16 7.30
C ASN A 57 -9.74 -2.28 7.58
N GLU A 58 -9.53 -1.05 8.03
CA GLU A 58 -10.57 -0.07 8.35
C GLU A 58 -10.70 1.00 7.25
N MET A 59 -9.99 0.85 6.13
CA MET A 59 -10.10 1.75 4.99
C MET A 59 -11.49 1.65 4.36
N THR A 60 -12.04 2.82 4.05
CA THR A 60 -13.26 2.99 3.26
C THR A 60 -12.91 3.15 1.78
N THR A 61 -13.93 3.06 0.92
CA THR A 61 -13.77 3.37 -0.52
C THR A 61 -13.26 4.79 -0.75
N ASP A 62 -13.60 5.74 0.11
CA ASP A 62 -13.07 7.11 0.03
C ASP A 62 -11.58 7.18 0.40
N ASP A 63 -11.14 6.42 1.40
CA ASP A 63 -9.73 6.32 1.75
C ASP A 63 -8.93 5.72 0.57
N GLU A 64 -9.42 4.65 -0.06
CA GLU A 64 -8.81 4.07 -1.27
C GLU A 64 -8.74 5.07 -2.42
N ARG A 65 -9.83 5.80 -2.69
CA ARG A 65 -9.90 6.82 -3.74
C ARG A 65 -8.82 7.88 -3.55
N LEU A 66 -8.66 8.40 -2.33
CA LEU A 66 -7.63 9.40 -2.02
C LEU A 66 -6.21 8.85 -2.28
N VAL A 67 -5.96 7.59 -1.95
CA VAL A 67 -4.66 6.96 -2.25
C VAL A 67 -4.47 6.81 -3.75
N TYR A 68 -5.48 6.37 -4.50
CA TYR A 68 -5.39 6.23 -5.96
C TYR A 68 -5.19 7.57 -6.67
N GLU A 69 -5.84 8.64 -6.22
CA GLU A 69 -5.64 10.00 -6.74
C GLU A 69 -4.21 10.47 -6.48
N ALA A 70 -3.70 10.24 -5.27
CA ALA A 70 -2.32 10.58 -4.92
C ALA A 70 -1.31 9.76 -5.74
N CYS A 71 -1.57 8.47 -5.96
CA CYS A 71 -0.76 7.60 -6.82
C CYS A 71 -0.76 8.11 -8.27
N THR A 72 -1.93 8.36 -8.85
CA THR A 72 -2.08 8.82 -10.24
C THR A 72 -1.35 10.14 -10.50
N SER A 73 -1.31 11.01 -9.49
CA SER A 73 -0.59 12.28 -9.57
C SER A 73 0.94 12.13 -9.61
N HIS A 74 1.49 11.06 -9.03
CA HIS A 74 2.94 10.80 -8.96
C HIS A 74 3.43 9.73 -9.95
N LEU A 75 2.52 8.87 -10.40
CA LEU A 75 2.79 7.71 -11.24
C LEU A 75 1.86 7.75 -12.46
N PRO A 76 2.32 8.29 -13.61
CA PRO A 76 1.50 8.44 -14.81
C PRO A 76 0.86 7.15 -15.31
N ASN A 77 1.51 6.01 -15.08
CA ASN A 77 1.05 4.69 -15.50
C ASN A 77 0.08 4.02 -14.50
N PHE A 78 -0.16 4.62 -13.33
CA PHE A 78 -0.99 4.01 -12.30
C PHE A 78 -2.44 3.84 -12.76
N SER A 79 -2.99 4.80 -13.52
CA SER A 79 -4.33 4.67 -14.10
C SER A 79 -4.50 3.44 -15.00
N ASN A 80 -3.45 3.04 -15.71
CA ASN A 80 -3.48 1.84 -16.54
C ASN A 80 -3.50 0.56 -15.69
N ILE A 81 -2.92 0.57 -14.49
CA ILE A 81 -2.99 -0.59 -13.60
C ILE A 81 -4.43 -0.86 -13.18
N MET A 82 -5.16 0.19 -12.83
CA MET A 82 -6.54 0.08 -12.38
C MET A 82 -7.43 -0.60 -13.44
N THR A 83 -7.14 -0.43 -14.73
CA THR A 83 -7.89 -1.06 -15.84
C THR A 83 -7.39 -2.45 -16.21
N LEU A 84 -6.16 -2.82 -15.82
CA LEU A 84 -5.54 -4.11 -16.11
C LEU A 84 -5.70 -5.15 -15.00
N GLN A 85 -6.28 -4.77 -13.85
CA GLN A 85 -6.59 -5.71 -12.78
C GLN A 85 -7.54 -6.82 -13.28
N VAL A 86 -7.38 -8.01 -12.72
CA VAL A 86 -8.20 -9.16 -13.06
C VAL A 86 -8.73 -9.74 -11.77
N ASP A 87 -10.05 -9.92 -11.68
CA ASP A 87 -10.65 -10.57 -10.52
C ASP A 87 -10.49 -12.10 -10.60
N PRO A 88 -10.21 -12.78 -9.47
CA PRO A 88 -10.20 -14.24 -9.42
C PRO A 88 -11.62 -14.79 -9.64
N ARG A 89 -11.77 -15.71 -10.59
CA ARG A 89 -13.02 -16.43 -10.85
C ARG A 89 -12.90 -17.84 -10.30
N ARG A 90 -13.86 -18.26 -9.48
CA ARG A 90 -13.84 -19.57 -8.82
C ARG A 90 -14.99 -20.47 -9.28
N ASP A 91 -14.73 -21.76 -9.35
CA ASP A 91 -15.79 -22.77 -9.48
C ASP A 91 -16.47 -23.05 -8.13
N SER A 92 -17.47 -23.94 -8.12
CA SER A 92 -18.19 -24.33 -6.90
C SER A 92 -17.32 -25.04 -5.86
N ASN A 93 -16.14 -25.53 -6.23
CA ASN A 93 -15.18 -26.20 -5.36
C ASN A 93 -14.08 -25.24 -4.87
N GLY A 94 -14.13 -23.96 -5.28
CA GLY A 94 -13.17 -22.94 -4.92
C GLY A 94 -11.93 -22.87 -5.82
N ASN A 95 -11.82 -23.69 -6.87
CA ASN A 95 -10.70 -23.67 -7.80
C ASN A 95 -10.72 -22.42 -8.68
N LEU A 96 -9.55 -21.83 -8.93
CA LEU A 96 -9.42 -20.66 -9.79
C LEU A 96 -9.52 -21.04 -11.28
N LEU A 97 -10.58 -20.59 -11.94
CA LEU A 97 -10.87 -20.82 -13.36
C LEU A 97 -9.99 -19.97 -14.30
N ASN A 98 -9.47 -18.84 -13.82
CA ASN A 98 -8.65 -17.91 -14.58
C ASN A 98 -7.27 -17.68 -13.92
N LEU A 99 -6.71 -18.72 -13.31
CA LEU A 99 -5.47 -18.65 -12.51
C LEU A 99 -4.31 -17.96 -13.25
N GLU A 100 -4.03 -18.38 -14.49
CA GLU A 100 -2.91 -17.83 -15.28
C GLU A 100 -3.08 -16.33 -15.50
N LYS A 101 -4.22 -15.91 -16.07
CA LYS A 101 -4.53 -14.50 -16.30
C LYS A 101 -4.53 -13.68 -15.02
N TRP A 102 -5.07 -14.23 -13.92
CA TRP A 102 -5.06 -13.57 -12.61
C TRP A 102 -3.66 -13.39 -12.04
N ASN A 103 -2.79 -14.38 -12.22
CA ASN A 103 -1.42 -14.36 -11.72
C ASN A 103 -0.53 -13.39 -12.50
N GLU A 104 -0.78 -13.21 -13.80
CA GLU A 104 -0.05 -12.28 -14.66
C GLU A 104 -0.51 -10.84 -14.54
N ALA A 105 -1.78 -10.62 -14.17
CA ALA A 105 -2.35 -9.28 -14.05
C ALA A 105 -1.70 -8.45 -12.91
N PRO A 106 -1.60 -7.13 -13.10
CA PRO A 106 -1.16 -6.23 -12.04
C PRO A 106 -2.29 -5.97 -11.04
N ASN A 107 -2.41 -6.83 -10.04
CA ASN A 107 -3.42 -6.66 -9.00
C ASN A 107 -2.85 -5.84 -7.83
N ILE A 108 -3.62 -4.85 -7.39
CA ILE A 108 -3.31 -4.00 -6.25
C ILE A 108 -3.52 -4.79 -4.97
N GLY A 109 -2.59 -4.65 -4.03
CA GLY A 109 -2.67 -5.18 -2.68
C GLY A 109 -2.30 -4.12 -1.65
N TRP A 110 -2.94 -4.21 -0.49
CA TRP A 110 -2.80 -3.28 0.62
C TRP A 110 -2.18 -3.99 1.80
N PHE A 111 -1.12 -3.41 2.38
CA PHE A 111 -0.38 -4.03 3.46
C PHE A 111 -0.15 -3.03 4.58
N HIS A 112 -0.21 -3.51 5.81
CA HIS A 112 0.01 -2.68 6.99
C HIS A 112 1.51 -2.43 7.21
N VAL A 113 1.86 -1.20 7.57
CA VAL A 113 3.19 -0.88 8.11
C VAL A 113 3.09 -0.98 9.62
N PHE A 114 3.85 -1.92 10.20
CA PHE A 114 3.83 -2.22 11.63
C PHE A 114 4.69 -1.25 12.45
N ASP A 115 4.41 -1.21 13.75
CA ASP A 115 5.29 -0.53 14.69
C ASP A 115 6.59 -1.35 14.87
N ALA A 116 7.71 -0.65 15.01
CA ALA A 116 9.03 -1.27 15.13
C ALA A 116 9.19 -2.14 16.40
N ASP A 117 8.34 -1.91 17.40
CA ASP A 117 8.32 -2.65 18.67
C ASP A 117 7.36 -3.86 18.65
N ASP A 118 6.55 -4.03 17.59
CA ASP A 118 5.64 -5.18 17.46
C ASP A 118 6.43 -6.46 17.14
N ASP A 119 5.98 -7.60 17.69
CA ASP A 119 6.56 -8.91 17.39
C ASP A 119 6.05 -9.41 16.02
N GLN A 120 6.92 -9.41 15.00
CA GLN A 120 6.51 -9.49 13.59
C GLN A 120 6.78 -10.86 12.95
N ASN A 121 5.74 -11.47 12.37
CA ASN A 121 5.83 -12.65 11.48
C ASN A 121 5.80 -12.30 9.97
N ALA A 122 5.54 -11.05 9.60
CA ALA A 122 5.47 -10.61 8.20
C ALA A 122 6.20 -9.27 8.03
N PHE A 123 7.32 -9.29 7.31
CA PHE A 123 8.13 -8.09 7.05
C PHE A 123 7.49 -7.27 5.92
N THR A 124 7.05 -6.07 6.24
CA THR A 124 7.17 -4.96 5.28
C THR A 124 8.53 -4.28 5.51
N GLU A 125 9.17 -3.77 4.48
CA GLU A 125 10.47 -3.09 4.62
C GLU A 125 10.35 -1.68 5.26
N ALA A 126 9.14 -1.27 5.61
CA ALA A 126 8.84 -0.02 6.31
C ALA A 126 8.42 -0.32 7.75
N LEU A 127 8.78 0.58 8.68
CA LEU A 127 8.42 0.48 10.08
C LEU A 127 8.06 1.85 10.65
N ILE A 128 7.07 1.87 11.54
CA ILE A 128 6.69 3.05 12.31
C ILE A 128 7.45 3.04 13.65
N TYR A 129 8.09 4.14 13.99
CA TYR A 129 8.79 4.36 15.25
C TYR A 129 8.00 5.38 16.05
N ARG A 130 7.43 4.94 17.17
CA ARG A 130 6.63 5.78 18.06
C ARG A 130 7.52 6.64 18.95
N GLU A 131 7.09 7.86 19.22
CA GLU A 131 7.67 8.62 20.33
C GLU A 131 7.31 7.94 21.64
N LYS A 132 8.29 7.75 22.52
CA LYS A 132 8.02 7.24 23.87
C LYS A 132 7.32 8.35 24.65
N LEU A 133 6.10 8.06 25.09
CA LEU A 133 5.39 8.87 26.08
C LEU A 133 6.13 8.88 27.42
#